data_AF-A0A7X6TRN8-F1
#
_entry.id   AF-A0A7X6TRN8-F1
#
_cell.length_a   1.000
_cell.length_b   1.000
_cell.length_c   1.000
_cell.angle_alpha   90.00
_cell.angle_beta   90.00
_cell.angle_gamma   90.00
#
_symmetry.space_group_name_H-M   'P 1'
#
loop_
_entity.id
_entity.type
_entity.pdbx_description
1 polymer ?
#
loop_
_entity_poly.entity_id
_entity_poly.type
_entity_poly.pdbx_seq_one_letter_code
_entity_poly.pdbx_strand_id
1 'polypeptide(L)' 'MVTNIDIKNAMQIRLNDELPEYPDLLEGVRRAPRREANLRKEEKALALRNALRYIPEQHHKL' A
#
# COMPACT_ATOMS: atom_id res chain seq x y z
N MET A 1 0.04 22.67 10.78
CA MET A 1 -0.42 21.36 10.24
C MET A 1 0.80 20.67 9.70
N VAL A 2 1.03 19.41 10.07
CA VAL A 2 2.14 18.62 9.52
C VAL A 2 1.68 18.07 8.16
N THR A 3 2.45 18.33 7.10
CA THR A 3 2.16 17.81 5.75
C THR A 3 2.81 16.45 5.53
N ASN A 4 2.37 15.69 4.52
CA ASN A 4 3.00 14.41 4.18
C ASN A 4 4.46 14.59 3.71
N ILE A 5 4.82 15.78 3.21
CA ILE A 5 6.19 16.14 2.88
C ILE A 5 7.03 16.30 4.16
N ASP A 6 6.49 16.96 5.19
CA ASP A 6 7.18 17.12 6.47
C ASP A 6 7.42 15.76 7.14
N ILE A 7 6.42 14.86 7.09
CA ILE A 7 6.55 13.48 7.57
C ILE A 7 7.63 12.74 6.77
N LYS A 8 7.58 12.80 5.43
CA LYS A 8 8.59 12.18 4.55
C LYS A 8 10.01 12.62 4.91
N ASN A 9 10.21 13.90 5.21
CA ASN A 9 11.52 14.46 5.55
C ASN A 9 12.02 14.03 6.94
N ALA A 10 11.11 13.79 7.89
CA ALA A 10 11.46 13.33 9.25
C ALA A 10 11.74 11.82 9.33
N MET A 11 11.28 11.01 8.36
CA MET A 11 11.45 9.56 8.36
C MET A 11 12.88 9.14 7.97
N GLN A 12 13.58 8.48 8.91
CA GLN A 12 14.90 7.88 8.65
C GLN A 12 14.81 6.55 7.89
N ILE A 13 13.72 5.80 8.08
CA ILE A 13 13.44 4.55 7.36
C ILE A 13 12.18 4.79 6.51
N ARG A 14 12.34 4.72 5.20
CA ARG A 14 11.25 4.92 4.23
C ARG A 14 11.50 4.08 2.98
N LEU A 15 10.42 3.82 2.24
CA LEU A 15 10.50 3.16 0.94
C LEU A 15 11.26 4.05 -0.05
N ASN A 16 11.95 3.42 -1.00
CA ASN A 16 12.55 4.14 -2.12
C ASN A 16 11.46 4.84 -2.96
N ASP A 17 11.86 5.90 -3.67
CA ASP A 17 10.93 6.62 -4.54
C ASP A 17 10.48 5.74 -5.74
N GLU A 18 11.25 4.72 -6.11
CA GLU A 18 10.91 3.73 -7.12
C GLU A 18 10.35 2.46 -6.46
N LEU A 19 9.21 1.99 -6.96
CA LEU A 19 8.63 0.72 -6.54
C LEU A 19 9.25 -0.44 -7.32
N PRO A 20 9.43 -1.62 -6.71
CA PRO A 20 9.83 -2.80 -7.44
C PRO A 20 8.77 -3.18 -8.48
N GLU A 21 9.17 -3.96 -9.48
CA GLU A 21 8.25 -4.53 -10.45
C GLU A 21 7.21 -5.43 -9.76
N TYR A 22 6.04 -5.57 -10.40
CA TYR A 22 4.98 -6.41 -9.86
C TYR A 22 5.46 -7.87 -9.85
N PRO A 23 5.32 -8.59 -8.73
CA PRO A 23 5.87 -9.94 -8.61
C PRO A 23 5.11 -10.95 -9.48
N ASP A 24 5.86 -11.88 -10.07
CA ASP A 24 5.29 -12.99 -10.83
C ASP A 24 4.59 -14.04 -9.94
N LEU A 25 3.60 -14.71 -10.53
CA LEU A 25 3.00 -15.89 -9.92
C LEU A 25 3.89 -17.12 -10.12
N LEU A 26 4.75 -17.41 -9.14
CA LEU A 26 5.57 -18.63 -9.15
C LEU A 26 4.71 -19.91 -9.09
N GLU A 27 4.95 -20.82 -10.03
CA GLU A 27 4.34 -22.14 -10.08
C GLU A 27 4.88 -23.06 -8.97
N GLY A 28 4.07 -24.01 -8.50
CA GLY A 28 4.47 -24.96 -7.46
C GLY A 28 4.49 -24.40 -6.02
N VAL A 29 4.29 -23.09 -5.83
CA VAL A 29 4.25 -22.47 -4.49
C VAL A 29 2.84 -22.55 -3.90
N ARG A 30 2.71 -23.21 -2.75
CA ARG A 30 1.44 -23.25 -1.99
C ARG A 30 1.09 -21.85 -1.47
N ARG A 31 -0.09 -21.34 -1.82
CA ARG A 31 -0.61 -20.04 -1.38
C ARG A 31 -1.71 -20.19 -0.34
N ALA A 32 -1.90 -19.15 0.47
CA ALA A 32 -3.05 -19.05 1.35
C ALA A 32 -4.36 -19.02 0.53
N PRO A 33 -5.44 -19.63 1.02
CA PRO A 33 -6.73 -19.55 0.35
C PRO A 33 -7.24 -18.10 0.30
N ARG A 34 -8.12 -17.82 -0.68
CA ARG A 34 -8.76 -16.52 -0.82
C ARG A 34 -9.55 -16.20 0.46
N ARG A 35 -9.35 -15.01 1.02
CA ARG A 35 -10.17 -14.49 2.10
C ARG A 35 -11.40 -13.80 1.50
N GLU A 36 -12.58 -14.20 1.95
CA GLU A 36 -13.81 -13.49 1.61
C GLU A 36 -13.81 -12.12 2.30
N ALA A 37 -14.03 -11.07 1.51
CA ALA A 37 -14.03 -9.69 2.00
C ALA A 37 -15.47 -9.19 2.09
N ASN A 38 -16.08 -9.35 3.26
CA ASN A 38 -17.44 -8.86 3.57
C ASN A 38 -17.43 -7.37 3.94
N LEU A 39 -16.76 -6.54 3.11
CA LEU A 39 -16.61 -5.10 3.35
C LEU A 39 -17.60 -4.30 2.50
N ARG A 40 -18.26 -3.33 3.14
CA ARG A 40 -19.04 -2.27 2.50
C ARG A 40 -18.12 -1.34 1.69
N LYS A 41 -18.69 -0.52 0.81
CA LYS A 41 -17.93 0.41 -0.04
C LYS A 41 -17.04 1.36 0.78
N GLU A 42 -17.56 1.89 1.89
CA GLU A 42 -16.82 2.78 2.79
C GLU A 42 -15.67 2.06 3.50
N GLU A 43 -15.89 0.82 3.92
CA GLU A 43 -14.86 0.00 4.57
C GLU A 43 -13.76 -0.39 3.58
N LYS A 44 -14.10 -0.65 2.32
CA LYS A 44 -13.09 -0.84 1.25
C LYS A 44 -12.26 0.43 1.03
N ALA A 45 -12.90 1.60 1.02
CA ALA A 45 -12.19 2.88 0.91
C ALA A 45 -11.27 3.13 2.12
N LEU A 46 -11.74 2.79 3.34
CA LEU A 46 -10.93 2.87 4.55
C LEU A 46 -9.74 1.90 4.51
N ALA A 47 -9.97 0.66 4.08
CA ALA A 47 -8.91 -0.34 3.92
C ALA A 47 -7.84 0.14 2.93
N LEU A 48 -8.26 0.75 1.82
CA LEU A 48 -7.34 1.34 0.84
C LEU A 48 -6.53 2.49 1.46
N ARG A 49 -7.17 3.43 2.18
CA ARG A 49 -6.46 4.51 2.87
C ARG A 49 -5.44 3.98 3.89
N ASN A 50 -5.78 2.93 4.61
CA ASN A 50 -4.88 2.28 5.56
C ASN A 50 -3.66 1.66 4.88
N ALA A 51 -3.83 1.06 3.71
CA ALA A 51 -2.74 0.52 2.91
C ALA A 51 -1.84 1.63 2.32
N LEU A 52 -2.45 2.67 1.77
CA LEU A 52 -1.74 3.80 1.15
C LEU A 52 -0.93 4.65 2.14
N ARG A 53 -1.19 4.55 3.45
CA ARG A 53 -0.38 5.24 4.48
C ARG A 53 1.11 4.88 4.41
N TYR A 54 1.45 3.70 3.88
CA TYR A 54 2.84 3.24 3.79
C TYR A 54 3.53 3.57 2.48
N ILE A 55 2.80 4.16 1.53
CA ILE A 55 3.28 4.44 0.18
C ILE A 55 3.39 5.96 0.00
N PRO A 56 4.46 6.47 -0.68
CA PRO A 56 4.54 7.88 -1.03
C PRO A 56 3.38 8.32 -1.94
N GLU A 57 2.82 9.51 -1.70
CA GLU A 57 1.65 10.01 -2.44
C GLU A 57 1.82 10.09 -3.96
N GLN A 58 3.05 10.23 -4.45
CA GLN A 58 3.37 10.20 -5.88
C GLN A 58 2.87 8.93 -6.57
N HIS A 59 2.74 7.83 -5.82
CA HIS A 59 2.26 6.52 -6.29
C HIS A 59 0.77 6.28 -6.03
N HIS A 60 0.04 7.23 -5.43
CA HIS A 60 -1.39 7.08 -5.15
C HIS A 60 -2.30 7.37 -6.35
N LYS A 61 -1.71 7.55 -7.54
CA LYS A 61 -2.48 7.86 -8.75
C LYS A 61 -3.36 6.67 -9.14
N LEU A 62 -4.66 6.92 -9.10
CA LEU A 62 -5.75 6.18 -9.73
C LEU A 62 -6.58 7.17 -10.55
#